data_AF-A0A150GRL4-F1
#
_entry.id   AF-A0A150GRL4-F1
#
_cell.length_a   1.000
_cell.length_b   1.000
_cell.length_c   1.000
_cell.angle_alpha   90.00
_cell.angle_beta   90.00
_cell.angle_gamma   90.00
#
_symmetry.space_group_name_H-M   'P 1'
#
loop_
_entity.id
_entity.type
_entity.pdbx_description
1 polymer ?
#
loop_
_entity_poly.entity_id
_entity_poly.type
_entity_poly.pdbx_seq_one_letter_code
_entity_poly.pdbx_strand_id
1 'polypeptide(L)' 'MRMARPRCLTRGQTALVEVTAARAMVLEEYSEYRALGRVALREGGRTLAVGIVTRLLEGRTTEM' A
#
# COMPACT_ATOMS: atom_id res chain seq x y z
N MET A 1 3.30 12.70 16.87
CA MET A 1 3.28 11.22 16.93
C MET A 1 4.59 10.73 16.34
N ARG A 2 5.50 10.17 17.16
CA ARG A 2 6.81 9.72 16.67
C ARG A 2 6.58 8.47 15.81
N MET A 3 6.64 8.60 14.48
CA MET A 3 6.67 7.45 13.59
C MET A 3 7.97 6.71 13.87
N ALA A 4 7.92 5.74 14.79
CA ALA A 4 8.93 4.71 14.84
C ALA A 4 9.05 4.17 13.41
N ARG A 5 10.27 3.99 12.92
CA ARG A 5 10.54 3.30 11.66
C ARG A 5 10.84 1.83 12.03
N PRO A 6 9.81 1.02 12.33
CA PRO A 6 10.03 -0.36 12.75
C PRO A 6 10.73 -1.11 11.62
N ARG A 7 11.61 -2.04 12.01
CA ARG A 7 12.26 -2.94 11.06
C ARG A 7 11.33 -4.02 10.55
N CYS A 8 10.27 -4.33 11.30
CA CYS A 8 9.30 -5.39 10.99
C CYS A 8 7.93 -5.01 11.55
N LEU A 9 6.89 -5.30 10.79
CA LEU A 9 5.50 -5.20 11.23
C LEU A 9 5.01 -6.60 11.61
N THR A 10 4.43 -6.73 12.80
CA THR A 10 3.82 -7.97 13.29
C THR A 10 2.30 -7.89 13.26
N ARG A 11 1.63 -9.02 13.51
CA ARG A 11 0.17 -9.11 13.48
C ARG A 11 -0.49 -8.09 14.40
N GLY A 12 -1.54 -7.43 13.91
CA GLY A 12 -2.32 -6.44 14.67
C GLY A 12 -1.75 -5.02 14.67
N GLN A 13 -0.59 -4.81 14.05
CA GLN A 13 -0.02 -3.47 13.89
C GLN A 13 -0.60 -2.76 12.68
N THR A 14 -0.73 -1.44 12.79
CA THR A 14 -1.07 -0.54 11.68
C THR A 14 0.12 0.36 11.41
N ALA A 15 0.44 0.57 10.14
CA ALA A 15 1.54 1.44 9.72
C ALA A 15 1.22 2.10 8.39
N LEU A 16 1.85 3.25 8.16
CA LEU A 16 1.96 3.84 6.83
C LEU A 16 3.13 3.16 6.11
N VAL A 17 2.89 2.62 4.93
CA VAL A 17 3.89 1.91 4.12
C VAL A 17 3.88 2.42 2.69
N GLU A 18 5.03 2.40 2.05
CA GLU A 18 5.15 2.59 0.61
C GLU A 18 5.15 1.22 -0.06
N VAL A 19 4.36 1.07 -1.12
CA VAL A 19 4.22 -0.19 -1.86
C VAL A 19 4.49 0.08 -3.33
N THR A 20 5.40 -0.68 -3.92
CA THR A 20 5.63 -0.67 -5.36
C THR A 20 4.88 -1.84 -5.99
N ALA A 21 4.04 -1.55 -6.98
CA ALA A 21 3.35 -2.56 -7.75
C ALA A 21 4.34 -3.26 -8.70
N ALA A 22 4.31 -4.60 -8.75
CA ALA A 22 5.16 -5.37 -9.67
C ALA A 22 4.77 -5.18 -11.15
N ARG A 23 3.58 -4.64 -11.42
CA ARG A 23 3.04 -4.34 -12.74
C ARG A 23 2.24 -3.04 -12.68
N ALA A 24 1.98 -2.42 -13.82
CA ALA A 24 1.09 -1.28 -13.90
C ALA A 24 -0.30 -1.62 -13.33
N MET A 25 -0.81 -0.76 -12.46
CA MET A 25 -2.13 -0.90 -11.84
C MET A 25 -2.79 0.47 -11.77
N VAL A 26 -4.10 0.50 -12.04
CA VAL A 26 -4.92 1.69 -11.83
C VAL A 26 -5.34 1.72 -10.36
N LEU A 27 -4.97 2.80 -9.67
CA LEU A 27 -5.27 3.05 -8.26
C LEU A 27 -5.66 4.51 -8.11
N GLU A 28 -6.49 4.80 -7.11
CA GLU A 28 -6.84 6.17 -6.73
C GLU A 28 -6.62 6.37 -5.24
N GLU A 29 -6.43 7.62 -4.81
CA GLU A 29 -6.48 7.93 -3.38
C GLU A 29 -7.88 7.62 -2.83
N TYR A 30 -7.93 7.01 -1.64
CA TYR A 30 -9.19 6.59 -1.04
C TYR A 30 -10.15 7.75 -0.76
N SER A 31 -9.63 8.95 -0.53
CA SER A 31 -10.41 10.17 -0.37
C SER A 31 -11.19 10.53 -1.64
N GLU A 32 -10.60 10.30 -2.82
CA GLU A 32 -11.17 10.65 -4.11
C GLU A 32 -12.10 9.54 -4.63
N TYR A 33 -11.62 8.29 -4.65
CA TYR A 33 -12.40 7.17 -5.18
C TYR A 33 -12.21 5.87 -4.38
N ARG A 34 -13.07 5.67 -3.38
CA ARG A 34 -13.02 4.58 -2.40
C ARG A 34 -12.97 3.16 -2.99
N ALA A 35 -13.51 2.95 -4.20
CA ALA A 35 -13.51 1.65 -4.84
C ALA A 35 -12.10 1.26 -5.35
N LEU A 36 -11.32 2.22 -5.86
CA LEU A 36 -9.95 1.98 -6.35
C LEU A 36 -8.88 2.28 -5.29
N GLY A 37 -9.25 2.92 -4.18
CA GLY A 37 -8.36 3.18 -3.05
C GLY A 37 -8.32 2.11 -1.96
N ARG A 38 -9.08 1.01 -2.06
CA ARG A 38 -9.03 -0.10 -1.08
C ARG A 38 -8.18 -1.25 -1.58
N VAL A 39 -7.26 -1.73 -0.75
CA VAL A 39 -6.30 -2.77 -1.12
C VAL A 39 -6.24 -3.89 -0.08
N ALA A 40 -5.98 -5.11 -0.55
CA ALA A 40 -5.71 -6.27 0.30
C ALA A 40 -4.39 -6.92 -0.12
N LEU A 41 -3.43 -7.01 0.81
CA LEU A 41 -2.18 -7.73 0.59
C LEU A 41 -2.41 -9.21 0.90
N ARG A 42 -2.15 -10.06 -0.09
CA ARG A 42 -2.46 -11.50 -0.04
C ARG A 42 -1.26 -12.34 -0.42
N GLU A 43 -1.10 -13.47 0.25
CA GLU A 43 -0.07 -14.46 -0.05
C GLU A 43 -0.60 -15.87 0.27
N GLY A 44 -0.38 -16.83 -0.64
CA GLY A 44 -0.75 -18.24 -0.42
C GLY A 44 -2.21 -18.45 -0.01
N GLY A 45 -3.14 -17.71 -0.63
CA GLY A 45 -4.58 -17.80 -0.35
C GLY A 45 -5.05 -17.06 0.91
N ARG A 46 -4.16 -16.43 1.67
CA ARG A 46 -4.47 -15.73 2.93
C ARG A 46 -4.36 -14.21 2.78
N THR A 47 -5.17 -13.46 3.52
CA THR A 47 -5.05 -12.00 3.64
C THR A 47 -4.07 -11.66 4.76
N LEU A 48 -2.96 -11.00 4.42
CA LEU A 48 -1.94 -10.57 5.38
C LEU A 48 -2.30 -9.21 6.00
N ALA A 49 -2.78 -8.29 5.18
CA ALA A 49 -3.19 -6.96 5.60
C ALA A 49 -4.28 -6.40 4.67
N VAL A 50 -5.04 -5.45 5.21
CA VAL A 50 -5.97 -4.61 4.46
C VAL A 50 -5.59 -3.16 4.69
N GLY A 51 -5.79 -2.32 3.68
CA GLY A 51 -5.39 -0.93 3.75
C GLY A 51 -6.14 -0.05 2.76
N ILE A 52 -5.85 1.24 2.88
CA ILE A 52 -6.31 2.27 1.95
C ILE A 52 -5.12 2.97 1.32
N VAL A 53 -5.27 3.39 0.07
CA VAL A 53 -4.29 4.23 -0.63
C VAL A 53 -4.45 5.66 -0.10
N THR A 54 -3.42 6.16 0.58
CA THR A 54 -3.40 7.53 1.13
C THR A 54 -2.71 8.53 0.22
N ARG A 55 -1.85 8.05 -0.69
CA ARG A 55 -1.09 8.88 -1.62
C ARG A 55 -0.60 8.03 -2.79
N LEU A 56 -0.69 8.56 -4.01
CA LEU A 56 0.02 8.01 -5.17
C LEU A 56 1.42 8.63 -5.27
N LEU A 57 2.43 7.78 -5.38
CA LEU A 57 3.81 8.19 -5.56
C LEU A 57 4.20 8.01 -7.02
N GLU A 58 4.79 9.03 -7.63
CA GLU A 58 5.36 8.91 -8.96
C GLU A 58 6.54 7.92 -8.90
N GLY A 59 6.34 6.73 -9.45
CA GLY A 59 7.43 5.80 -9.66
C GLY A 59 8.42 6.41 -10.64
N ARG A 60 9.72 6.35 -10.31
CA ARG A 60 10.77 6.54 -11.31
C ARG A 60 10.54 5.47 -12.38
N THR A 61 9.83 5.83 -13.45
CA THR A 61 9.79 5.04 -14.66
C THR A 61 11.17 5.23 -15.25
N THR A 62 12.10 4.35 -14.87
CA THR A 62 13.33 4.19 -15.65
C THR A 62 12.86 3.80 -17.04
N GLU A 63 13.00 4.74 -17.97
CA GLU A 63 12.80 4.50 -19.39
C GLU A 63 13.63 3.29 -19.83
N MET A 64 13.10 2.56 -20.80
CA MET A 64 13.60 1.31 -21.37
C MET A 64 15.11 1.27 -21.63
#